data_AF-A0A3C1RSU5-F1
#
_entry.id   AF-A0A3C1RSU5-F1
#
_cell.length_a   1.000
_cell.length_b   1.000
_cell.length_c   1.000
_cell.angle_alpha   90.00
_cell.angle_beta   90.00
_cell.angle_gamma   90.00
#
_symmetry.space_group_name_H-M   'P 1'
#
loop_
_entity.id
_entity.type
_entity.pdbx_description
1 polymer ?
#
loop_
_entity_poly.entity_id
_entity_poly.type
_entity_poly.pdbx_seq_one_letter_code
_entity_poly.pdbx_strand_id
1 'polypeptide(L)'
;MNQLKLKPLTKLEQTMNIIQIDGYGFLIPNSPSRYRGNCSKEWGCFVTGETKGLNHSKAEKAGLTKGTFVEMAICQISTKVLTFEPNYVNEEFLEIWGIPVGGEMKDQFHEKASELSTFLMHRESKDKFQLLTEQFVKNALNSWASEGMKTDFNSYSFEKIRESYNSKIFRFEMTPTEGKHGPYFYIAGSYREPNGELEIAALKAVKEIQSNSNNCQDRRLIENQAKCFAAIAESENQSRVPVSQLNATNSKQLKSAKA
;
A
#
# COMPACT_ATOMS: atom_id res chain seq x y z
N MET A 1 27.19 20.38 -50.42
CA MET A 1 27.20 19.47 -49.25
C MET A 1 26.73 20.27 -48.04
N ASN A 2 25.43 20.25 -47.74
CA ASN A 2 24.89 20.89 -46.55
C ASN A 2 24.81 19.84 -45.44
N GLN A 3 25.66 20.00 -44.41
CA GLN A 3 25.53 19.24 -43.17
C GLN A 3 24.23 19.65 -42.48
N LEU A 4 23.24 18.77 -42.52
CA LEU A 4 22.07 18.84 -41.65
C LEU A 4 22.57 18.73 -40.21
N LYS A 5 22.59 19.87 -39.51
CA LYS A 5 22.72 19.90 -38.05
C LYS A 5 21.52 19.14 -37.47
N LEU A 6 21.74 17.90 -37.08
CA LEU A 6 20.82 17.14 -36.24
C LEU A 6 20.61 17.94 -34.96
N LYS A 7 19.37 18.38 -34.72
CA LYS A 7 18.97 18.92 -33.43
C LYS A 7 19.26 17.86 -32.35
N PRO A 8 19.74 18.25 -31.16
CA PRO A 8 19.87 17.30 -30.07
C PRO A 8 18.49 16.76 -29.72
N LEU A 9 18.34 15.43 -29.71
CA LEU A 9 17.17 14.73 -29.21
C LEU A 9 16.91 15.19 -27.78
N THR A 10 15.82 15.92 -27.58
CA THR A 10 15.34 16.33 -26.27
C THR A 10 14.88 15.09 -25.50
N LYS A 11 15.70 14.62 -24.57
CA LYS A 11 15.42 14.09 -23.21
C LYS A 11 13.96 13.65 -22.89
N LEU A 12 13.34 12.85 -23.74
CA LEU A 12 12.01 12.23 -23.55
C LEU A 12 12.00 10.74 -23.93
N GLU A 13 13.17 10.12 -24.00
CA GLU A 13 13.29 8.66 -23.94
C GLU A 13 13.19 8.23 -22.47
N GLN A 14 12.03 8.45 -21.86
CA GLN A 14 11.64 7.61 -20.73
C GLN A 14 11.32 6.26 -21.35
N THR A 15 12.27 5.33 -21.34
CA THR A 15 12.01 3.94 -21.69
C THR A 15 10.91 3.43 -20.77
N MET A 16 9.68 3.33 -21.29
CA MET A 16 8.57 2.75 -20.53
C MET A 16 8.91 1.28 -20.30
N ASN A 17 8.93 0.87 -19.04
CA ASN A 17 9.22 -0.50 -18.67
C ASN A 17 7.93 -1.33 -18.80
N ILE A 18 7.81 -2.13 -19.87
CA ILE A 18 6.64 -2.97 -20.12
C ILE A 18 7.07 -4.43 -20.10
N ILE A 19 6.43 -5.22 -19.24
CA ILE A 19 6.53 -6.68 -19.24
C ILE A 19 5.48 -7.23 -20.20
N GLN A 20 5.88 -8.12 -21.10
CA GLN A 20 4.96 -8.82 -22.00
C GLN A 20 4.92 -10.31 -21.68
N ILE A 21 3.76 -10.84 -21.34
CA ILE A 21 3.56 -12.25 -20.99
C ILE A 21 2.28 -12.76 -21.65
N ASP A 22 2.38 -13.87 -22.38
CA ASP A 22 1.24 -14.56 -23.00
C ASP A 22 0.34 -13.63 -23.85
N GLY A 23 0.91 -12.61 -24.49
CA GLY A 23 0.16 -11.63 -25.29
C GLY A 23 -0.50 -10.50 -24.50
N TYR A 24 -0.25 -10.41 -23.20
CA TYR A 24 -0.66 -9.31 -22.31
C TYR A 24 0.50 -8.37 -22.03
N GLY A 25 0.21 -7.07 -21.93
CA GLY A 25 1.18 -6.03 -21.58
C GLY A 25 0.95 -5.46 -20.19
N PHE A 26 2.00 -5.43 -19.37
CA PHE A 26 1.98 -4.89 -18.01
C PHE A 26 2.98 -3.75 -17.89
N LEU A 27 2.48 -2.53 -17.74
CA LEU A 27 3.33 -1.35 -17.54
C LEU A 27 3.86 -1.31 -16.11
N ILE A 28 5.16 -1.14 -15.94
CA ILE A 28 5.81 -0.72 -14.69
C ILE A 28 6.06 0.78 -14.81
N PRO A 29 5.20 1.62 -14.21
CA PRO A 29 5.33 3.06 -14.33
C PRO A 29 6.48 3.59 -13.48
N ASN A 30 7.18 4.61 -13.98
CA ASN A 30 8.19 5.35 -13.19
C ASN A 30 7.58 6.07 -11.98
N SER A 31 6.29 6.42 -12.07
CA SER A 31 5.51 6.95 -10.96
C SER A 31 4.20 6.18 -10.92
N PRO A 32 4.01 5.28 -9.94
CA PRO A 32 2.81 4.46 -9.87
C PRO A 32 1.58 5.33 -9.66
N SER A 33 0.48 4.87 -10.25
CA SER A 33 -0.84 5.34 -9.88
C SER A 33 -1.07 4.95 -8.43
N ARG A 34 -1.27 5.97 -7.59
CA ARG A 34 -1.55 5.81 -6.16
C ARG A 34 -3.03 6.02 -5.92
N TYR A 35 -3.63 5.01 -5.30
CA TYR A 35 -5.02 5.06 -4.90
C TYR A 35 -5.12 5.03 -3.38
N ARG A 36 -6.07 5.76 -2.81
CA ARG A 36 -6.42 5.65 -1.40
C ARG A 36 -7.75 4.94 -1.33
N GLY A 37 -7.82 3.88 -0.55
CA GLY A 37 -9.10 3.33 -0.13
C GLY A 37 -9.72 4.27 0.90
N ASN A 38 -10.64 5.15 0.50
CA ASN A 38 -11.30 6.03 1.46
C ASN A 38 -12.55 5.33 2.01
N CYS A 39 -12.61 5.23 3.34
CA CYS A 39 -13.58 4.40 4.08
C CYS A 39 -14.33 5.21 5.16
N SER A 40 -14.46 6.54 5.01
CA SER A 40 -15.10 7.37 6.03
C SER A 40 -16.47 7.87 5.57
N LYS A 41 -17.53 7.46 6.29
CA LYS A 41 -18.92 7.93 6.17
C LYS A 41 -19.46 7.99 4.72
N GLU A 42 -19.31 9.13 4.05
CA GLU A 42 -19.77 9.35 2.66
C GLU A 42 -18.76 8.88 1.59
N TRP A 43 -17.56 8.47 1.99
CA TRP A 43 -16.51 8.05 1.07
C TRP A 43 -16.40 6.54 1.06
N GLY A 44 -16.83 5.92 -0.04
CA GLY A 44 -16.74 4.48 -0.25
C GLY A 44 -16.22 4.11 -1.64
N CYS A 45 -15.03 4.59 -2.00
CA CYS A 45 -14.40 4.26 -3.28
C CYS A 45 -12.87 4.38 -3.22
N PHE A 46 -12.20 3.78 -4.20
CA PHE A 46 -10.79 4.05 -4.48
C PHE A 46 -10.66 5.46 -5.06
N VAL A 47 -9.83 6.31 -4.45
CA VAL A 47 -9.65 7.69 -4.90
C VAL A 47 -8.21 7.96 -5.33
N THR A 48 -8.03 8.79 -6.36
CA THR A 48 -6.74 9.32 -6.80
C THR A 48 -6.59 10.80 -6.42
N GLY A 49 -5.35 11.29 -6.41
CA GLY A 49 -5.08 12.73 -6.26
C GLY A 49 -5.35 13.31 -4.87
N GLU A 50 -5.43 14.63 -4.80
CA GLU A 50 -5.74 15.37 -3.57
C GLU A 50 -7.25 15.58 -3.44
N THR A 51 -7.85 15.01 -2.40
CA THR A 51 -9.29 15.12 -2.13
C THR A 51 -9.60 16.07 -0.96
N LYS A 52 -8.64 16.92 -0.56
CA LYS A 52 -8.75 17.79 0.60
C LYS A 52 -9.96 18.74 0.47
N GLY A 53 -10.86 18.70 1.46
CA GLY A 53 -12.04 19.56 1.52
C GLY A 53 -13.13 19.24 0.49
N LEU A 54 -12.97 18.17 -0.30
CA LEU A 54 -14.03 17.67 -1.15
C LEU A 54 -14.99 16.81 -0.32
N ASN A 55 -16.20 16.58 -0.84
CA ASN A 55 -17.06 15.48 -0.42
C ASN A 55 -17.13 14.47 -1.59
N HIS A 56 -17.78 13.33 -1.40
CA HIS A 56 -17.84 12.28 -2.43
C HIS A 56 -18.33 12.81 -3.78
N SER A 57 -19.46 13.53 -3.81
CA SER A 57 -20.02 14.10 -5.04
C SER A 57 -19.05 15.05 -5.76
N LYS A 58 -18.28 15.86 -5.01
CA LYS A 58 -17.28 16.75 -5.61
C LYS A 58 -16.08 15.99 -6.16
N ALA A 59 -15.63 14.93 -5.50
CA ALA A 59 -14.52 14.11 -6.00
C ALA A 59 -14.92 13.30 -7.25
N GLU A 60 -16.15 12.78 -7.28
CA GLU A 60 -16.70 12.10 -8.45
C GLU A 60 -16.79 13.06 -9.65
N LYS A 61 -17.34 14.27 -9.45
CA LYS A 61 -17.39 15.32 -10.49
C LYS A 61 -16.01 15.75 -10.97
N ALA A 62 -14.98 15.61 -10.14
CA ALA A 62 -13.59 15.90 -10.49
C ALA A 62 -12.87 14.69 -11.13
N GLY A 63 -13.53 13.54 -11.31
CA GLY A 63 -12.93 12.34 -11.88
C GLY A 63 -11.86 11.69 -10.99
N LEU A 64 -11.90 11.95 -9.68
CA LEU A 64 -10.92 11.47 -8.70
C LEU A 64 -11.28 10.11 -8.10
N THR A 65 -12.36 9.48 -8.54
CA THR A 65 -12.87 8.20 -8.04
C THR A 65 -12.65 7.08 -9.06
N LYS A 66 -12.40 5.87 -8.58
CA LYS A 66 -11.94 4.72 -9.38
C LYS A 66 -12.68 3.42 -9.06
N GLY A 67 -13.90 3.53 -8.53
CA GLY A 67 -14.81 2.39 -8.34
C GLY A 67 -14.96 1.87 -6.92
N THR A 68 -15.78 0.83 -6.82
CA THR A 68 -16.23 0.20 -5.57
C THR A 68 -15.46 -1.08 -5.22
N PHE A 69 -14.85 -1.75 -6.19
CA PHE A 69 -13.97 -2.88 -5.92
C PHE A 69 -12.78 -2.93 -6.89
N VAL A 70 -11.73 -3.63 -6.48
CA VAL A 70 -10.61 -3.96 -7.36
C VAL A 70 -10.17 -5.40 -7.11
N GLU A 71 -9.91 -6.13 -8.18
CA GLU A 71 -9.26 -7.43 -8.12
C GLU A 71 -7.82 -7.30 -8.60
N MET A 72 -6.87 -7.85 -7.83
CA MET A 72 -5.43 -7.68 -8.08
C MET A 72 -4.65 -8.97 -7.92
N ALA A 73 -3.69 -9.17 -8.83
CA ALA A 73 -2.55 -10.04 -8.58
C ALA A 73 -1.55 -9.26 -7.70
N ILE A 74 -1.37 -9.67 -6.44
CA ILE A 74 -0.56 -8.94 -5.46
C ILE A 74 0.93 -9.18 -5.70
N CYS A 75 1.68 -8.09 -5.81
CA CYS A 75 3.13 -8.10 -5.92
C CYS A 75 3.82 -7.93 -4.57
N GLN A 76 3.40 -6.95 -3.77
CA GLN A 76 4.04 -6.64 -2.50
C GLN A 76 3.04 -6.01 -1.53
N ILE A 77 3.13 -6.38 -0.26
CA ILE A 77 2.40 -5.75 0.83
C ILE A 77 3.43 -5.23 1.83
N SER A 78 3.28 -3.96 2.26
CA SER A 78 4.16 -3.38 3.27
C SER A 78 3.43 -2.37 4.15
N THR A 79 3.91 -2.18 5.38
CA THR A 79 3.39 -1.14 6.28
C THR A 79 4.20 0.14 6.12
N LYS A 80 3.51 1.28 6.05
CA LYS A 80 4.11 2.61 6.02
C LYS A 80 3.49 3.52 7.05
N VAL A 81 4.31 4.30 7.74
CA VAL A 81 3.85 5.43 8.57
C VAL A 81 3.82 6.67 7.68
N LEU A 82 2.64 7.27 7.50
CA LEU A 82 2.43 8.35 6.55
C LEU A 82 1.62 9.49 7.16
N THR A 83 1.87 10.69 6.65
CA THR A 83 1.11 11.90 6.95
C THR A 83 0.43 12.41 5.68
N PHE A 84 -0.90 12.50 5.73
CA PHE A 84 -1.76 13.13 4.73
C PHE A 84 -2.66 14.16 5.41
N GLU A 85 -2.12 15.37 5.56
CA GLU A 85 -2.83 16.45 6.23
C GLU A 85 -4.14 16.85 5.52
N PRO A 86 -5.15 17.30 6.30
CA PRO A 86 -5.16 17.39 7.76
C PRO A 86 -5.64 16.10 8.45
N ASN A 87 -6.03 15.08 7.68
CA ASN A 87 -6.87 13.99 8.19
C ASN A 87 -6.07 12.84 8.80
N TYR A 88 -4.81 12.67 8.39
CA TYR A 88 -3.95 11.57 8.83
C TYR A 88 -2.57 12.14 9.16
N VAL A 89 -2.12 12.00 10.40
CA VAL A 89 -0.81 12.50 10.86
C VAL A 89 -0.09 11.36 11.55
N ASN A 90 1.06 10.97 10.99
CA ASN A 90 1.88 9.85 11.46
C ASN A 90 1.06 8.55 11.67
N GLU A 91 0.10 8.28 10.79
CA GLU A 91 -0.75 7.08 10.87
C GLU A 91 -0.14 5.93 10.07
N GLU A 92 -0.39 4.70 10.51
CA GLU A 92 -0.01 3.50 9.77
C GLU A 92 -0.99 3.19 8.65
N PHE A 93 -0.44 2.97 7.46
CA PHE A 93 -1.13 2.48 6.29
C PHE A 93 -0.52 1.16 5.84
N LEU A 94 -1.37 0.26 5.36
CA LEU A 94 -0.95 -0.90 4.59
C LEU A 94 -0.90 -0.49 3.12
N GLU A 95 0.29 -0.55 2.53
CA GLU A 95 0.51 -0.34 1.11
C GLU A 95 0.47 -1.69 0.38
N ILE A 96 -0.40 -1.77 -0.62
CA ILE A 96 -0.61 -2.96 -1.44
C ILE A 96 -0.26 -2.62 -2.88
N TRP A 97 0.75 -3.30 -3.40
CA TRP A 97 1.18 -3.25 -4.78
C TRP A 97 0.66 -4.46 -5.53
N GLY A 98 0.20 -4.26 -6.76
CA GLY A 98 -0.17 -5.36 -7.64
C GLY A 98 -0.67 -4.89 -8.99
N ILE A 99 -1.06 -5.85 -9.82
CA ILE A 99 -1.61 -5.61 -11.15
C ILE A 99 -3.13 -5.76 -11.06
N PRO A 100 -3.93 -4.71 -11.36
CA PRO A 100 -5.38 -4.85 -11.47
C PRO A 100 -5.76 -5.80 -12.59
N VAL A 101 -6.65 -6.74 -12.29
CA VAL A 101 -7.19 -7.74 -13.22
C VAL A 101 -8.71 -7.71 -13.31
N GLY A 102 -9.37 -6.99 -12.40
CA GLY A 102 -10.82 -6.75 -12.42
C GLY A 102 -11.20 -5.52 -11.59
N GLY A 103 -12.47 -5.10 -11.73
CA GLY A 103 -12.98 -3.87 -11.12
C GLY A 103 -12.58 -2.61 -11.89
N GLU A 104 -13.06 -1.45 -11.45
CA GLU A 104 -13.01 -0.23 -12.25
C GLU A 104 -11.57 0.32 -12.42
N MET A 105 -10.61 -0.14 -11.61
CA MET A 105 -9.18 0.10 -11.85
C MET A 105 -8.66 -0.63 -13.10
N LYS A 106 -9.13 -1.86 -13.39
CA LYS A 106 -8.77 -2.59 -14.60
C LYS A 106 -9.49 -2.04 -15.84
N ASP A 107 -10.74 -1.58 -15.68
CA ASP A 107 -11.61 -1.15 -16.79
C ASP A 107 -11.09 0.10 -17.53
N GLN A 108 -10.13 0.82 -16.96
CA GLN A 108 -9.46 1.95 -17.59
C GLN A 108 -8.44 1.54 -18.65
N PHE A 109 -8.05 0.26 -18.66
CA PHE A 109 -7.07 -0.29 -19.58
C PHE A 109 -7.75 -1.19 -20.60
N HIS A 110 -7.14 -1.30 -21.77
CA HIS A 110 -7.50 -2.30 -22.77
C HIS A 110 -7.57 -3.72 -22.16
N GLU A 111 -8.39 -4.61 -22.70
CA GLU A 111 -8.58 -6.00 -22.19
C GLU A 111 -7.26 -6.77 -22.05
N LYS A 112 -6.27 -6.47 -22.91
CA LYS A 112 -4.94 -7.10 -22.93
C LYS A 112 -3.85 -6.32 -22.19
N ALA A 113 -4.21 -5.28 -21.44
CA ALA A 113 -3.25 -4.42 -20.77
C ALA A 113 -3.66 -4.12 -19.32
N SER A 114 -2.64 -3.89 -18.49
CA SER A 114 -2.79 -3.35 -17.14
C SER A 114 -1.49 -2.67 -16.72
N GLU A 115 -1.45 -2.10 -15.52
CA GLU A 115 -0.26 -1.48 -14.95
C GLU A 115 -0.05 -1.90 -13.50
N LEU A 116 1.21 -1.92 -13.09
CA LEU A 116 1.56 -2.03 -11.68
C LEU A 116 1.03 -0.79 -10.93
N SER A 117 0.11 -1.03 -10.02
CA SER A 117 -0.58 -0.02 -9.22
C SER A 117 -0.33 -0.22 -7.74
N THR A 118 -0.49 0.84 -6.96
CA THR A 118 -0.41 0.78 -5.50
C THR A 118 -1.62 1.44 -4.86
N PHE A 119 -2.15 0.86 -3.80
CA PHE A 119 -3.16 1.51 -2.98
C PHE A 119 -2.89 1.36 -1.49
N LEU A 120 -3.43 2.32 -0.73
CA LEU A 120 -3.25 2.41 0.72
C LEU A 120 -4.56 2.07 1.44
N MET A 121 -4.47 1.17 2.42
CA MET A 121 -5.53 0.83 3.36
C MET A 121 -5.15 1.31 4.77
N HIS A 122 -6.13 1.70 5.57
CA HIS A 122 -5.92 2.19 6.93
C HIS A 122 -7.00 1.69 7.90
N ARG A 123 -6.70 1.77 9.20
CA ARG A 123 -7.64 1.48 10.31
C ARG A 123 -8.36 0.14 10.14
N GLU A 124 -9.68 0.10 10.33
CA GLU A 124 -10.47 -1.13 10.32
C GLU A 124 -10.29 -1.96 9.05
N SER A 125 -10.12 -1.32 7.89
CA SER A 125 -9.82 -2.02 6.64
C SER A 125 -8.47 -2.74 6.70
N LYS A 126 -7.43 -2.08 7.25
CA LYS A 126 -6.11 -2.69 7.47
C LYS A 126 -6.24 -3.90 8.40
N ASP A 127 -6.90 -3.72 9.53
CA ASP A 127 -7.00 -4.75 10.57
C ASP A 127 -7.77 -5.98 10.06
N LYS A 128 -8.87 -5.77 9.32
CA LYS A 128 -9.62 -6.85 8.68
C LYS A 128 -8.82 -7.58 7.61
N PHE A 129 -8.00 -6.88 6.83
CA PHE A 129 -7.13 -7.53 5.86
C PHE A 129 -6.01 -8.33 6.54
N GLN A 130 -5.46 -7.83 7.65
CA GLN A 130 -4.47 -8.58 8.43
C GLN A 130 -5.07 -9.91 8.93
N LEU A 131 -6.31 -9.90 9.44
CA LEU A 131 -7.03 -11.12 9.83
C LEU A 131 -7.17 -12.13 8.66
N LEU A 132 -7.41 -11.65 7.44
CA LEU A 132 -7.43 -12.51 6.25
C LEU A 132 -6.08 -13.18 6.04
N THR A 133 -4.98 -12.43 6.17
CA THR A 133 -3.62 -12.95 5.96
C THR A 133 -3.14 -13.89 7.07
N GLU A 134 -3.73 -13.83 8.27
CA GLU A 134 -3.46 -14.80 9.34
C GLU A 134 -3.79 -16.24 8.94
N GLN A 135 -4.75 -16.43 8.03
CA GLN A 135 -5.07 -17.75 7.49
C GLN A 135 -3.89 -18.34 6.71
N PHE A 136 -3.13 -17.51 5.98
CA PHE A 136 -1.92 -17.95 5.31
C PHE A 136 -0.81 -18.33 6.31
N VAL A 137 -0.68 -17.58 7.40
CA VAL A 137 0.25 -17.92 8.49
C VAL A 137 -0.11 -19.28 9.11
N LYS A 138 -1.40 -19.52 9.40
CA LYS A 138 -1.88 -20.80 9.94
C LYS A 138 -1.63 -21.96 8.98
N ASN A 139 -1.87 -21.76 7.68
CA ASN A 139 -1.58 -22.76 6.65
C ASN A 139 -0.07 -23.04 6.54
N ALA A 140 0.76 -22.01 6.61
CA ALA A 140 2.21 -22.14 6.64
C ALA A 140 2.69 -22.91 7.87
N LEU A 141 2.14 -22.64 9.05
CA LEU A 141 2.46 -23.34 10.30
C LEU A 141 2.15 -24.84 10.19
N ASN A 142 0.97 -25.19 9.69
CA ASN A 142 0.57 -26.58 9.50
C ASN A 142 1.47 -27.30 8.49
N SER A 143 1.81 -26.63 7.39
CA SER A 143 2.71 -27.19 6.36
C SER A 143 4.11 -27.43 6.92
N TRP A 144 4.67 -26.43 7.60
CA TRP A 144 5.97 -26.50 8.27
C TRP A 144 6.04 -27.67 9.27
N ALA A 145 4.99 -27.84 10.08
CA ALA A 145 4.89 -28.94 11.03
C ALA A 145 4.85 -30.30 10.33
N SER A 146 4.06 -30.43 9.25
CA SER A 146 3.92 -31.67 8.48
C SER A 146 5.19 -32.05 7.72
N GLU A 147 5.99 -31.07 7.32
CA GLU A 147 7.27 -31.25 6.61
C GLU A 147 8.44 -31.53 7.58
N GLY A 148 8.16 -31.60 8.89
CA GLY A 148 9.12 -31.96 9.92
C GLY A 148 9.92 -30.79 10.49
N MET A 149 9.43 -29.54 10.35
CA MET A 149 9.99 -28.34 11.00
C MET A 149 11.48 -28.13 10.74
N LYS A 150 11.93 -28.39 9.50
CA LYS A 150 13.36 -28.48 9.14
C LYS A 150 14.11 -27.14 9.19
N THR A 151 13.39 -26.03 9.05
CA THR A 151 13.94 -24.66 8.97
C THR A 151 13.31 -23.76 10.01
N ASP A 152 13.87 -22.56 10.24
CA ASP A 152 13.22 -21.53 11.05
C ASP A 152 11.84 -21.17 10.48
N PHE A 153 10.84 -21.07 11.37
CA PHE A 153 9.46 -20.82 10.97
C PHE A 153 9.28 -19.43 10.35
N ASN A 154 10.00 -18.40 10.80
CA ASN A 154 9.84 -17.07 10.25
C ASN A 154 10.25 -17.06 8.78
N SER A 155 11.44 -17.58 8.46
CA SER A 155 11.90 -17.71 7.08
C SER A 155 10.96 -18.55 6.22
N TYR A 156 10.51 -19.71 6.72
CA TYR A 156 9.57 -20.58 6.02
C TYR A 156 8.22 -19.91 5.74
N SER A 157 7.66 -19.25 6.75
CA SER A 157 6.34 -18.61 6.65
C SER A 157 6.35 -17.45 5.66
N PHE A 158 7.43 -16.66 5.59
CA PHE A 158 7.56 -15.61 4.57
C PHE A 158 7.49 -16.17 3.15
N GLU A 159 8.18 -17.27 2.87
CA GLU A 159 8.14 -17.93 1.57
C GLU A 159 6.74 -18.48 1.25
N LYS A 160 6.11 -19.19 2.19
CA LYS A 160 4.75 -19.74 1.99
C LYS A 160 3.66 -18.69 1.83
N ILE A 161 3.75 -17.59 2.58
CA ILE A 161 2.83 -16.47 2.44
C ILE A 161 3.02 -15.81 1.06
N ARG A 162 4.27 -15.66 0.60
CA ARG A 162 4.56 -15.14 -0.74
C ARG A 162 4.06 -16.08 -1.85
N GLU A 163 4.19 -17.40 -1.68
CA GLU A 163 3.58 -18.39 -2.59
C GLU A 163 2.06 -18.24 -2.65
N SER A 164 1.42 -17.96 -1.51
CA SER A 164 -0.02 -17.72 -1.44
C SER A 164 -0.39 -16.44 -2.21
N TYR A 165 0.35 -15.35 -2.05
CA TYR A 165 0.13 -14.14 -2.86
C TYR A 165 0.34 -14.38 -4.36
N ASN A 166 1.35 -15.18 -4.72
CA ASN A 166 1.71 -15.47 -6.12
C ASN A 166 0.81 -16.52 -6.80
N SER A 167 -0.24 -17.01 -6.12
CA SER A 167 -1.16 -18.02 -6.65
C SER A 167 -2.63 -17.61 -6.58
N LYS A 168 -2.97 -16.48 -5.95
CA LYS A 168 -4.36 -16.04 -5.76
C LYS A 168 -4.59 -14.66 -6.35
N ILE A 169 -5.84 -14.41 -6.71
CA ILE A 169 -6.34 -13.08 -7.01
C ILE A 169 -7.07 -12.54 -5.79
N PHE A 170 -6.69 -11.34 -5.37
CA PHE A 170 -7.26 -10.68 -4.20
C PHE A 170 -8.29 -9.66 -4.64
N ARG A 171 -9.46 -9.72 -4.03
CA ARG A 171 -10.53 -8.74 -4.21
C ARG A 171 -10.54 -7.81 -3.00
N PHE A 172 -10.55 -6.52 -3.27
CA PHE A 172 -10.72 -5.47 -2.29
C PHE A 172 -12.01 -4.73 -2.62
N GLU A 173 -13.01 -4.85 -1.75
CA GLU A 173 -14.36 -4.42 -2.03
C GLU A 173 -14.87 -3.48 -0.93
N MET A 174 -15.41 -2.35 -1.35
CA MET A 174 -16.09 -1.41 -0.47
C MET A 174 -17.37 -2.04 0.07
N THR A 175 -17.40 -2.29 1.37
CA THR A 175 -18.53 -2.92 2.06
C THR A 175 -19.22 -1.92 2.97
N PRO A 176 -20.53 -1.66 2.78
CA PRO A 176 -21.32 -0.85 3.71
C PRO A 176 -21.60 -1.62 5.00
N THR A 177 -21.68 -0.91 6.10
CA THR A 177 -21.95 -1.47 7.42
C THR A 177 -22.46 -0.36 8.34
N GLU A 178 -23.16 -0.75 9.40
CA GLU A 178 -23.81 0.18 10.30
C GLU A 178 -23.03 0.27 11.62
N GLY A 179 -22.53 1.46 11.92
CA GLY A 179 -21.80 1.76 13.15
C GLY A 179 -22.62 2.59 14.12
N LYS A 180 -22.08 2.80 15.33
CA LYS A 180 -22.70 3.63 16.38
C LYS A 180 -22.96 5.10 15.95
N HIS A 181 -22.33 5.55 14.86
CA HIS A 181 -22.43 6.90 14.34
C HIS A 181 -23.09 6.97 12.94
N GLY A 182 -23.82 5.92 12.55
CA GLY A 182 -24.48 5.81 11.26
C GLY A 182 -23.75 4.89 10.27
N PRO A 183 -24.16 4.89 8.99
CA PRO A 183 -23.55 4.07 7.96
C PRO A 183 -22.09 4.46 7.75
N TYR A 184 -21.24 3.44 7.64
CA TYR A 184 -19.85 3.59 7.27
C TYR A 184 -19.49 2.54 6.22
N PHE A 185 -18.40 2.78 5.49
CA PHE A 185 -17.85 1.84 4.53
C PHE A 185 -16.48 1.40 5.01
N TYR A 186 -16.10 0.15 4.75
CA TYR A 186 -14.71 -0.31 4.88
C TYR A 186 -14.33 -1.13 3.65
N ILE A 187 -13.04 -1.40 3.47
CA ILE A 187 -12.56 -2.29 2.43
C ILE A 187 -12.47 -3.71 3.01
N ALA A 188 -13.34 -4.58 2.53
CA ALA A 188 -13.25 -6.01 2.77
C ALA A 188 -12.23 -6.62 1.79
N GLY A 189 -11.31 -7.41 2.32
CA GLY A 189 -10.42 -8.24 1.51
C GLY A 189 -10.96 -9.66 1.41
N SER A 190 -10.91 -10.23 0.22
CA SER A 190 -11.08 -11.67 -0.01
C SER A 190 -10.10 -12.14 -1.09
N TYR A 191 -10.02 -13.45 -1.31
CA TYR A 191 -9.21 -14.00 -2.39
C TYR A 191 -9.90 -15.19 -3.05
N ARG A 192 -9.49 -15.50 -4.27
CA ARG A 192 -9.96 -16.64 -5.07
C ARG A 192 -8.85 -17.21 -5.95
N GLU A 193 -9.09 -18.38 -6.52
CA GLU A 193 -8.24 -18.89 -7.61
C GLU A 193 -8.33 -17.97 -8.84
N PRO A 194 -7.25 -17.87 -9.64
CA PRO A 194 -7.29 -17.17 -10.90
C PRO A 194 -8.29 -17.83 -11.86
N ASN A 195 -9.01 -17.00 -12.60
CA ASN A 195 -9.99 -17.37 -13.60
C ASN A 195 -9.73 -16.54 -14.87
N GLY A 196 -9.22 -17.20 -15.91
CA GLY A 196 -8.93 -16.57 -17.20
C GLY A 196 -7.44 -16.26 -17.43
N GLU A 197 -7.12 -15.99 -18.69
CA GLU A 197 -5.73 -15.88 -19.17
C GLU A 197 -5.02 -14.62 -18.65
N LEU A 198 -5.73 -13.49 -18.54
CA LEU A 198 -5.18 -12.24 -17.98
C LEU A 198 -4.65 -12.44 -16.57
N GLU A 199 -5.40 -13.13 -15.71
CA GLU A 199 -5.06 -13.32 -14.30
C GLU A 199 -3.82 -14.21 -14.15
N ILE A 200 -3.73 -15.26 -14.98
CA ILE A 200 -2.56 -16.13 -15.03
C ILE A 200 -1.33 -15.36 -15.53
N ALA A 201 -1.48 -14.56 -16.60
CA ALA A 201 -0.41 -13.72 -17.13
C ALA A 201 0.04 -12.67 -16.09
N ALA A 202 -0.89 -12.05 -15.36
CA ALA A 202 -0.58 -11.09 -14.31
C ALA A 202 0.18 -11.73 -13.13
N LEU A 203 -0.18 -12.95 -12.71
CA LEU A 203 0.54 -13.69 -11.67
C LEU A 203 1.97 -14.06 -12.10
N LYS A 204 2.19 -14.35 -13.39
CA LYS A 204 3.53 -14.54 -13.95
C LYS A 204 4.31 -13.22 -13.96
N ALA A 205 3.67 -12.11 -14.37
CA ALA A 205 4.29 -10.78 -14.40
C ALA A 205 4.70 -10.33 -13.00
N VAL A 206 3.86 -10.57 -11.98
CA VAL A 206 4.18 -10.31 -10.59
C VAL A 206 5.50 -10.98 -10.17
N LYS A 207 5.74 -12.23 -10.54
CA LYS A 207 7.00 -12.93 -10.21
C LYS A 207 8.22 -12.24 -10.82
N GLU A 208 8.10 -11.76 -12.06
CA GLU A 208 9.16 -10.99 -12.72
C GLU A 208 9.35 -9.61 -12.05
N ILE A 209 8.26 -8.91 -11.71
CA ILE A 209 8.31 -7.63 -11.00
C ILE A 209 9.03 -7.77 -9.66
N GLN A 210 8.72 -8.82 -8.88
CA GLN A 210 9.33 -9.07 -7.58
C GLN A 210 10.83 -9.42 -7.67
N SER A 211 11.35 -9.80 -8.84
CA SER A 211 12.78 -10.07 -9.00
C SER A 211 13.64 -8.80 -8.92
N ASN A 212 13.03 -7.62 -9.08
CA ASN A 212 13.67 -6.33 -8.95
C ASN A 212 13.00 -5.52 -7.84
N SER A 213 13.72 -5.36 -6.72
CA SER A 213 13.24 -4.67 -5.51
C SER A 213 12.92 -3.19 -5.71
N ASN A 214 13.29 -2.59 -6.85
CA ASN A 214 13.00 -1.19 -7.16
C ASN A 214 11.62 -0.97 -7.80
N ASN A 215 10.92 -2.02 -8.23
CA ASN A 215 9.65 -1.86 -8.95
C ASN A 215 8.49 -1.45 -8.03
N CYS A 216 8.44 -1.96 -6.80
CA CYS A 216 7.38 -1.66 -5.82
C CYS A 216 7.81 -0.54 -4.87
N GLN A 217 8.20 0.60 -5.45
CA GLN A 217 8.63 1.78 -4.70
C GLN A 217 7.95 3.04 -5.21
N ASP A 218 7.30 3.80 -4.33
CA ASP A 218 6.87 5.16 -4.60
C ASP A 218 7.75 6.13 -3.81
N ARG A 219 8.63 6.85 -4.52
CA ARG A 219 9.53 7.84 -3.93
C ARG A 219 8.79 8.86 -3.05
N ARG A 220 7.57 9.27 -3.43
CA ARG A 220 6.78 10.24 -2.67
C ARG A 220 6.30 9.66 -1.34
N LEU A 221 6.03 8.36 -1.27
CA LEU A 221 5.68 7.69 -0.01
C LEU A 221 6.91 7.41 0.85
N ILE A 222 8.04 7.08 0.23
CA ILE A 222 9.33 6.94 0.93
C ILE A 222 9.74 8.26 1.59
N GLU A 223 9.71 9.36 0.83
CA GLU A 223 10.02 10.70 1.36
C GLU A 223 9.03 11.12 2.47
N ASN A 224 7.74 10.77 2.33
CA ASN A 224 6.74 11.04 3.36
C ASN A 224 7.02 10.27 4.66
N GLN A 225 7.30 8.97 4.54
CA GLN A 225 7.63 8.11 5.67
C GLN A 225 8.90 8.57 6.40
N ALA A 226 9.94 8.96 5.65
CA ALA A 226 11.16 9.51 6.20
C ALA A 226 10.90 10.78 7.04
N LYS A 227 10.03 11.67 6.55
CA LYS A 227 9.60 12.88 7.31
C LYS A 227 8.85 12.51 8.58
N CYS A 228 7.96 11.52 8.54
CA CYS A 228 7.23 11.05 9.72
C CYS A 228 8.22 10.53 10.78
N PHE A 229 9.17 9.68 10.39
CA PHE A 229 10.17 9.14 11.31
C PHE A 229 11.10 10.22 11.89
N ALA A 230 11.50 11.22 11.10
CA ALA A 230 12.25 12.36 11.61
C ALA A 230 11.46 13.15 12.67
N ALA A 231 10.18 13.46 12.38
CA ALA A 231 9.32 14.19 13.32
C ALA A 231 9.07 13.40 14.62
N ILE A 232 8.87 12.07 14.53
CA ILE A 232 8.72 11.21 15.71
C ILE A 232 10.01 11.23 16.54
N ALA A 233 11.18 11.05 15.92
CA ALA A 233 12.46 11.07 16.63
C ALA A 233 12.75 12.43 17.30
N GLU A 234 12.40 13.55 16.66
CA GLU A 234 12.51 14.88 17.26
C GLU A 234 11.60 15.03 18.50
N SER A 235 10.36 14.53 18.43
CA SER A 235 9.42 14.58 19.55
C SER A 235 9.87 13.72 20.74
N GLU A 236 10.47 12.56 20.48
CA GLU A 236 11.03 11.68 21.51
C GLU A 236 12.26 12.32 22.19
N ASN A 237 13.09 13.01 21.43
CA ASN A 237 14.26 13.73 21.96
C ASN A 237 13.87 14.95 22.81
N GLN A 238 12.81 15.67 22.44
CA GLN A 238 12.28 16.78 23.24
C GLN A 238 11.60 16.31 24.53
N SER A 239 11.03 15.11 24.52
CA SER A 239 10.37 14.50 25.70
C SER A 239 11.38 13.94 26.73
N ARG A 240 12.67 13.82 26.37
CA ARG A 240 13.75 13.46 27.31
C ARG A 240 14.18 14.70 28.09
N VAL A 241 13.50 14.96 29.21
CA VAL A 241 14.00 15.91 30.21
C VAL A 241 15.40 15.48 30.65
N PRO A 242 16.43 16.35 30.62
CA PRO A 242 17.75 16.00 31.11
C PRO A 242 17.65 15.57 32.58
N VAL A 243 18.27 14.44 32.95
CA VAL A 243 18.31 13.95 34.34
C VAL A 243 18.88 15.01 35.31
N SER A 244 19.65 15.98 34.80
CA SER A 244 20.14 17.14 35.54
C SER A 244 19.04 18.10 36.04
N GLN A 245 17.86 18.13 35.41
CA GLN A 245 16.73 18.96 35.86
C GLN A 245 15.89 18.28 36.95
N LEU A 246 15.81 16.95 36.99
CA LEU A 246 15.10 16.20 38.05
C LEU A 246 15.79 16.35 39.43
N ASN A 247 17.12 16.45 39.46
CA ASN A 247 17.89 16.61 40.70
C ASN A 247 17.85 18.06 41.27
N ALA A 248 17.59 19.07 40.43
CA ALA A 248 17.46 20.46 40.87
C ALA A 248 16.11 20.75 41.55
N THR A 249 15.04 20.05 41.14
CA THR A 249 13.69 20.23 41.70
C THR A 249 13.54 19.51 43.05
N ASN A 250 14.11 18.31 43.19
CA ASN A 250 14.09 17.56 44.44
C ASN A 250 14.94 18.21 45.55
N SER A 251 16.05 18.87 45.20
CA SER A 251 16.92 19.55 46.17
C SER A 251 16.34 20.87 46.71
N LYS A 252 15.44 21.53 45.97
CA LYS A 252 14.69 22.70 46.47
C LYS A 252 13.54 22.29 47.42
N GLN A 253 12.80 21.22 47.12
CA GLN A 253 11.71 20.75 47.99
C GLN A 253 12.19 20.18 49.33
N LEU A 254 13.38 19.54 49.36
CA LEU A 254 13.98 19.05 50.61
C LEU A 254 14.50 20.16 51.54
N LYS A 255 14.80 21.36 51.02
CA LYS A 255 15.26 22.50 51.83
C LYS A 255 14.11 23.33 52.42
N SER A 256 12.92 23.30 51.83
CA SER A 256 11.72 23.97 52.37
C SER A 256 10.95 23.12 53.39
N ALA A 257 11.27 21.81 53.51
CA ALA A 257 10.64 20.91 54.48
C ALA A 257 11.41 20.80 55.82
N LYS A 258 12.46 21.62 56.02
CA LYS A 258 13.27 21.68 57.24
C LYS A 258 13.34 23.09 57.85
N ALA A 259 12.36 23.95 57.57
CA ALA A 259 12.16 25.23 58.22
C ALA A 259 10.91 25.19 59.09
#